data_AF-A0A9K3CQZ4-F1
#
_entry.id   AF-A0A9K3CQZ4-F1
#
_cell.length_a   1.000
_cell.length_b   1.000
_cell.length_c   1.000
_cell.angle_alpha   90.00
_cell.angle_beta   90.00
_cell.angle_gamma   90.00
#
_symmetry.space_group_name_H-M   'P 1'
#
loop_
_entity.id
_entity.type
_entity.pdbx_description
1 polymer ?
#
loop_
_entity_poly.entity_id
_entity_poly.type
_entity_poly.pdbx_seq_one_letter_code
_entity_poly.pdbx_strand_id
1 'polypeptide(L)'
;DSFWELFDCGEGPKTFLGIVTTNGFGRGSDDETVYRVYNMGSRFNHSCLPNVCASVQDDGLKRDCYVLRDVKAGEELCVTYITDNDLPRRERQMSLMDTWRFECACEVCSLSPEAQAQSDENRREFKKCRDTSFKYINMHRVKEAYDVCLRQLQLAETEFRADPTMMHLAYNDLFQVAAAKRNGSLVMKYLQLAYQNCMYCYGPKSDITMRVAAIVKDPQSSAAILGLAAGFGPCSGLRGAKPSMVVPERGTNMQKAKKKKGKGQRRRGRN
;
A
#
# COMPACT_ATOMS: atom_id res chain seq x y z
N ASP A 1 13.44 20.37 18.27
CA ASP A 1 12.21 19.58 18.16
C ASP A 1 12.14 19.04 16.75
N SER A 2 12.37 17.73 16.57
CA SER A 2 12.72 17.15 15.27
C SER A 2 11.56 17.06 14.29
N PHE A 3 10.32 17.28 14.72
CA PHE A 3 9.17 17.35 13.82
C PHE A 3 9.32 18.49 12.79
N TRP A 4 9.79 19.67 13.23
CA TRP A 4 9.93 20.86 12.38
C TRP A 4 11.12 20.80 11.41
N GLU A 5 12.01 19.81 11.56
CA GLU A 5 13.08 19.53 10.61
C GLU A 5 12.55 18.88 9.32
N LEU A 6 11.48 18.08 9.43
CA LEU A 6 10.89 17.31 8.33
C LEU A 6 10.45 18.19 7.15
N PHE A 7 10.45 17.62 5.95
CA PHE A 7 10.15 18.36 4.72
C PHE A 7 8.67 18.80 4.65
N ASP A 8 8.40 19.86 3.92
CA ASP A 8 7.05 20.32 3.60
C ASP A 8 7.06 20.64 2.11
N CYS A 9 6.24 19.93 1.32
CA CYS A 9 6.18 20.08 -0.13
C CYS A 9 5.16 21.14 -0.59
N GLY A 10 4.56 21.88 0.35
CA GLY A 10 3.66 23.00 0.05
C GLY A 10 4.39 24.24 -0.49
N GLU A 11 3.65 25.11 -1.17
CA GLU A 11 4.15 26.39 -1.64
C GLU A 11 4.17 27.42 -0.49
N GLY A 12 5.35 28.01 -0.20
CA GLY A 12 5.51 29.06 0.80
C GLY A 12 6.23 28.60 2.08
N PRO A 13 6.00 29.28 3.23
CA PRO A 13 6.65 28.93 4.50
C PRO A 13 6.16 27.59 5.05
N LYS A 14 7.08 26.77 5.59
CA LYS A 14 6.80 25.48 6.23
C LYS A 14 5.69 25.59 7.28
N THR A 15 4.68 24.71 7.22
CA THR A 15 3.54 24.67 8.14
C THR A 15 3.38 23.32 8.83
N PHE A 16 2.69 23.29 9.98
CA PHE A 16 2.33 22.03 10.64
C PHE A 16 1.55 21.09 9.71
N LEU A 17 0.56 21.61 8.98
CA LEU A 17 -0.30 20.81 8.10
C LEU A 17 0.45 20.29 6.87
N GLY A 18 1.34 21.09 6.29
CA GLY A 18 2.20 20.68 5.19
C GLY A 18 3.16 19.56 5.60
N ILE A 19 3.88 19.72 6.72
CA ILE A 19 4.69 18.62 7.31
C ILE A 19 3.85 17.34 7.49
N VAL A 20 2.66 17.43 8.11
CA VAL A 20 1.78 16.26 8.32
C VAL A 20 1.29 15.66 7.01
N THR A 21 1.08 16.47 5.96
CA THR A 21 0.62 15.98 4.64
C THR A 21 1.75 15.30 3.87
N THR A 22 2.96 15.87 3.87
CA THR A 22 4.13 15.33 3.17
C THR A 22 4.69 14.07 3.84
N ASN A 23 4.69 14.02 5.18
CA ASN A 23 5.37 12.98 5.97
C ASN A 23 4.42 12.00 6.68
N GLY A 24 3.11 12.22 6.58
CA GLY A 24 2.09 11.47 7.31
C GLY A 24 1.71 10.17 6.63
N PHE A 25 1.94 9.06 7.32
CA PHE A 25 1.48 7.75 6.90
C PHE A 25 0.05 7.54 7.41
N GLY A 26 -0.92 7.49 6.50
CA GLY A 26 -2.32 7.24 6.82
C GLY A 26 -2.61 5.76 7.14
N ARG A 27 -3.47 5.50 8.12
CA ARG A 27 -4.12 4.18 8.33
C ARG A 27 -5.55 4.40 8.79
N GLY A 28 -6.51 3.80 8.07
CA GLY A 28 -7.94 3.81 8.40
C GLY A 28 -8.80 3.27 7.26
N SER A 29 -10.09 3.19 7.50
CA SER A 29 -11.13 3.19 6.45
C SER A 29 -11.37 4.61 5.94
N ASP A 30 -12.23 4.74 4.93
CA ASP A 30 -12.55 6.04 4.31
C ASP A 30 -13.20 7.05 5.30
N ASP A 31 -13.80 6.56 6.39
CA ASP A 31 -14.42 7.39 7.46
C ASP A 31 -13.45 7.82 8.59
N GLU A 32 -12.39 7.05 8.88
CA GLU A 32 -11.49 7.28 10.03
C GLU A 32 -9.99 7.10 9.69
N THR A 33 -9.48 7.88 8.73
CA THR A 33 -8.03 7.87 8.41
C THR A 33 -7.20 8.63 9.44
N VAL A 34 -6.45 7.91 10.27
CA VAL A 34 -5.50 8.48 11.24
C VAL A 34 -4.09 8.55 10.63
N TYR A 35 -3.64 9.77 10.33
CA TYR A 35 -2.28 10.07 9.89
C TYR A 35 -1.30 10.03 11.06
N ARG A 36 -0.10 9.48 10.83
CA ARG A 36 0.99 9.44 11.81
C ARG A 36 2.32 9.79 11.15
N VAL A 37 3.09 10.65 11.79
CA VAL A 37 4.43 11.05 11.35
C VAL A 37 5.46 10.34 12.23
N TYR A 38 6.45 9.67 11.61
CA TYR A 38 7.53 8.99 12.32
C TYR A 38 8.86 9.66 11.95
N ASN A 39 9.40 10.53 12.83
CA ASN A 39 10.54 11.42 12.51
C ASN A 39 11.79 10.74 11.91
N MET A 40 11.97 9.43 12.09
CA MET A 40 13.01 8.63 11.43
C MET A 40 12.52 8.00 10.11
N GLY A 41 11.32 7.40 10.09
CA GLY A 41 10.75 6.77 8.90
C GLY A 41 10.42 7.76 7.79
N SER A 42 10.07 9.00 8.15
CA SER A 42 9.86 10.13 7.24
C SER A 42 11.16 10.70 6.63
N ARG A 43 12.33 10.07 6.86
CA ARG A 43 13.60 10.40 6.20
C ARG A 43 14.01 9.42 5.09
N PHE A 44 13.27 8.33 4.89
CA PHE A 44 13.51 7.44 3.74
C PHE A 44 12.94 8.07 2.47
N ASN A 45 13.78 8.26 1.45
CA ASN A 45 13.36 8.78 0.16
C ASN A 45 12.63 7.72 -0.68
N HIS A 46 12.05 8.16 -1.80
CA HIS A 46 11.33 7.27 -2.72
C HIS A 46 12.26 6.57 -3.74
N SER A 47 12.01 5.29 -3.99
CA SER A 47 12.43 4.61 -5.23
C SER A 47 11.29 3.75 -5.80
N CYS A 48 11.17 3.70 -7.13
CA CYS A 48 10.31 2.75 -7.84
C CYS A 48 10.89 1.32 -7.90
N LEU A 49 12.10 1.14 -7.36
CA LEU A 49 12.67 -0.14 -6.94
C LEU A 49 13.34 0.06 -5.57
N PRO A 50 12.60 -0.11 -4.46
CA PRO A 50 13.10 0.16 -3.12
C PRO A 50 14.13 -0.89 -2.66
N ASN A 51 14.88 -0.55 -1.61
CA ASN A 51 15.71 -1.50 -0.86
C ASN A 51 15.23 -1.68 0.59
N VAL A 52 14.21 -0.93 1.02
CA VAL A 52 13.53 -1.08 2.32
C VAL A 52 12.01 -1.15 2.13
N CYS A 53 11.35 -2.02 2.89
CA CYS A 53 9.90 -1.95 3.11
C CYS A 53 9.60 -1.45 4.53
N ALA A 54 8.72 -0.46 4.63
CA ALA A 54 8.28 0.12 5.90
C ALA A 54 6.94 -0.49 6.32
N SER A 55 6.99 -1.57 7.10
CA SER A 55 5.87 -2.34 7.63
C SER A 55 5.21 -1.65 8.82
N VAL A 56 3.88 -1.75 8.94
CA VAL A 56 3.11 -1.21 10.06
C VAL A 56 2.83 -2.32 11.07
N GLN A 57 3.16 -2.12 12.36
CA GLN A 57 2.67 -2.98 13.43
C GLN A 57 1.20 -2.64 13.75
N ASP A 58 0.43 -3.62 14.22
CA ASP A 58 -1.03 -3.52 14.34
C ASP A 58 -1.55 -2.42 15.29
N ASP A 59 -0.71 -1.88 16.19
CA ASP A 59 -1.04 -0.71 17.02
C ASP A 59 -0.98 0.63 16.25
N GLY A 60 -0.29 0.65 15.11
CA GLY A 60 0.08 1.86 14.38
C GLY A 60 1.01 2.80 15.16
N LEU A 61 1.54 2.43 16.32
CA LEU A 61 2.50 3.24 17.07
C LEU A 61 3.94 2.99 16.58
N LYS A 62 4.16 1.88 15.86
CA LYS A 62 5.48 1.49 15.32
C LYS A 62 5.42 1.18 13.82
N ARG A 63 6.33 1.79 13.06
CA ARG A 63 6.78 1.32 11.75
C ARG A 63 8.05 0.47 11.96
N ASP A 64 8.01 -0.79 11.55
CA ASP A 64 9.23 -1.60 11.37
C ASP A 64 9.77 -1.38 9.95
N CYS A 65 11.09 -1.41 9.76
CA CYS A 65 11.71 -1.24 8.45
C CYS A 65 12.63 -2.41 8.16
N TYR A 66 12.33 -3.17 7.11
CA TYR A 66 13.06 -4.37 6.71
C TYR A 66 13.79 -4.13 5.39
N VAL A 67 15.07 -4.49 5.31
CA VAL A 67 15.83 -4.47 4.05
C VAL A 67 15.34 -5.59 3.14
N LEU A 68 15.12 -5.27 1.86
CA LEU A 68 14.56 -6.19 0.85
C LEU A 68 15.62 -6.98 0.10
N ARG A 69 16.88 -6.54 0.19
CA ARG A 69 18.08 -7.11 -0.42
C ARG A 69 19.30 -6.62 0.35
N ASP A 70 20.49 -7.12 0.00
CA ASP A 70 21.75 -6.54 0.48
C ASP A 70 21.85 -5.06 0.09
N VAL A 71 22.36 -4.25 1.03
CA VAL A 71 22.58 -2.81 0.90
C VAL A 71 24.04 -2.51 1.21
N LYS A 72 24.71 -1.73 0.37
CA LYS A 72 26.13 -1.39 0.55
C LYS A 72 26.31 -0.22 1.53
N ALA A 73 27.47 -0.14 2.18
CA ALA A 73 27.82 1.02 2.99
C ALA A 73 27.85 2.29 2.11
N GLY A 74 27.05 3.30 2.49
CA GLY A 74 26.87 4.53 1.70
C GLY A 74 25.81 4.45 0.60
N GLU A 75 25.14 3.31 0.41
CA GLU A 75 23.93 3.23 -0.42
C GLU A 75 22.73 3.87 0.33
N GLU A 76 21.92 4.66 -0.37
CA GLU A 76 20.75 5.30 0.22
C GLU A 76 19.64 4.28 0.51
N LEU A 77 18.97 4.42 1.66
CA LEU A 77 17.82 3.60 2.02
C LEU A 77 16.53 4.25 1.49
N CYS A 78 15.85 3.57 0.57
CA CYS A 78 14.67 4.06 -0.11
C CYS A 78 13.50 3.08 -0.02
N VAL A 79 12.30 3.64 0.16
CA VAL A 79 11.01 2.94 0.22
C VAL A 79 10.16 3.27 -1.01
N THR A 80 9.10 2.50 -1.29
CA THR A 80 8.03 3.01 -2.16
C THR A 80 7.15 3.99 -1.38
N TYR A 81 6.69 5.07 -2.02
CA TYR A 81 5.64 5.97 -1.52
C TYR A 81 4.27 5.62 -2.10
N ILE A 82 4.24 4.89 -3.23
CA ILE A 82 3.04 4.53 -3.97
C ILE A 82 2.73 3.04 -3.81
N THR A 83 1.45 2.71 -3.68
CA THR A 83 0.96 1.32 -3.70
C THR A 83 1.12 0.71 -5.10
N ASP A 84 0.83 1.51 -6.13
CA ASP A 84 0.65 1.05 -7.51
C ASP A 84 1.98 1.17 -8.29
N ASN A 85 3.06 0.63 -7.73
CA ASN A 85 4.40 0.66 -8.33
C ASN A 85 4.52 -0.21 -9.62
N ASP A 86 3.48 -1.01 -9.89
CA ASP A 86 3.24 -1.74 -11.15
C ASP A 86 2.62 -0.88 -12.28
N LEU A 87 2.51 0.44 -12.08
CA LEU A 87 2.16 1.37 -13.17
C LEU A 87 3.40 1.79 -13.99
N PRO A 88 3.21 2.29 -15.24
CA PRO A 88 4.30 2.83 -16.07
C PRO A 88 4.89 4.14 -15.51
N ARG A 89 6.05 4.58 -16.04
CA ARG A 89 6.79 5.76 -15.55
C ARG A 89 5.87 6.98 -15.45
N ARG A 90 5.12 7.28 -16.51
CA ARG A 90 4.25 8.46 -16.58
C ARG A 90 3.29 8.51 -15.40
N GLU A 91 2.58 7.42 -15.15
CA GLU A 91 1.59 7.29 -14.08
C GLU A 91 2.25 7.39 -12.69
N ARG A 92 3.38 6.68 -12.46
CA ARG A 92 4.14 6.79 -11.21
C ARG A 92 4.58 8.24 -10.95
N GLN A 93 5.11 8.94 -11.96
CA GLN A 93 5.50 10.35 -11.84
C GLN A 93 4.30 11.26 -11.56
N MET A 94 3.15 11.05 -12.21
CA MET A 94 1.94 11.84 -11.94
C MET A 94 1.45 11.69 -10.48
N SER A 95 1.44 10.46 -9.94
CA SER A 95 1.07 10.22 -8.53
C SER A 95 2.04 10.87 -7.54
N LEU A 96 3.34 10.81 -7.82
CA LEU A 96 4.38 11.43 -6.98
C LEU A 96 4.32 12.96 -7.04
N MET A 97 4.09 13.54 -8.22
CA MET A 97 3.99 14.98 -8.40
C MET A 97 2.71 15.56 -7.78
N ASP A 98 1.57 14.88 -7.86
CA ASP A 98 0.32 15.33 -7.23
C ASP A 98 0.41 15.33 -5.68
N THR A 99 1.11 14.35 -5.09
CA THR A 99 1.14 14.17 -3.63
C THR A 99 2.37 14.77 -2.94
N TRP A 100 3.58 14.57 -3.50
CA TRP A 100 4.87 14.96 -2.91
C TRP A 100 5.67 15.99 -3.72
N ARG A 101 5.14 16.42 -4.89
CA ARG A 101 5.64 17.57 -5.67
C ARG A 101 7.11 17.45 -6.17
N PHE A 102 7.54 16.22 -6.51
CA PHE A 102 8.86 15.96 -7.12
C PHE A 102 8.78 15.01 -8.32
N GLU A 103 9.76 15.06 -9.22
CA GLU A 103 9.99 14.01 -10.22
C GLU A 103 11.00 12.98 -9.68
N CYS A 104 10.65 11.70 -9.74
CA CYS A 104 11.51 10.60 -9.31
C CYS A 104 12.65 10.35 -10.30
N ALA A 105 13.89 10.46 -9.83
CA ALA A 105 15.11 10.20 -10.61
C ALA A 105 15.79 8.86 -10.28
N CYS A 106 15.09 7.92 -9.62
CA CYS A 106 15.64 6.59 -9.28
C CYS A 106 16.07 5.79 -10.53
N GLU A 107 16.84 4.72 -10.35
CA GLU A 107 17.39 3.91 -11.44
C GLU A 107 16.35 3.37 -12.46
N VAL A 108 15.08 3.19 -12.05
CA VAL A 108 13.99 2.76 -12.93
C VAL A 108 13.39 3.92 -13.74
N CYS A 109 13.47 5.15 -13.25
CA CYS A 109 12.89 6.35 -13.88
C CYS A 109 13.92 7.18 -14.65
N SER A 110 15.20 6.79 -14.59
CA SER A 110 16.36 7.37 -15.29
C SER A 110 16.94 6.44 -16.37
N LEU A 111 16.21 5.39 -16.73
CA LEU A 111 16.52 4.49 -17.86
C LEU A 111 16.57 5.25 -19.20
N SER A 112 17.25 4.69 -20.21
CA SER A 112 17.16 5.18 -21.58
C SER A 112 15.72 5.06 -22.11
N PRO A 113 15.30 5.81 -23.16
CA PRO A 113 13.94 5.74 -23.69
C PRO A 113 13.47 4.33 -24.05
N GLU A 114 14.38 3.51 -24.57
CA GLU A 114 14.12 2.12 -25.00
C GLU A 114 13.95 1.19 -23.80
N ALA A 115 14.86 1.28 -22.83
CA ALA A 115 14.79 0.52 -21.59
C ALA A 115 13.58 0.93 -20.73
N GLN A 116 13.22 2.22 -20.75
CA GLN A 116 12.03 2.73 -20.09
C GLN A 116 10.75 2.19 -20.74
N ALA A 117 10.68 2.18 -22.09
CA ALA A 117 9.53 1.62 -22.81
C ALA A 117 9.33 0.13 -22.51
N GLN A 118 10.42 -0.64 -22.39
CA GLN A 118 10.37 -2.04 -21.98
C GLN A 118 9.94 -2.23 -20.51
N SER A 119 10.49 -1.44 -19.57
CA SER A 119 10.07 -1.46 -18.16
C SER A 119 8.59 -1.09 -18.00
N ASP A 120 8.12 -0.11 -18.77
CA ASP A 120 6.73 0.32 -18.79
C ASP A 120 5.79 -0.76 -19.36
N GLU A 121 6.22 -1.56 -20.34
CA GLU A 121 5.45 -2.71 -20.82
C GLU A 121 5.48 -3.89 -19.83
N ASN A 122 6.64 -4.20 -19.26
CA ASN A 122 6.78 -5.22 -18.20
C ASN A 122 5.81 -4.93 -17.03
N ARG A 123 5.69 -3.66 -16.62
CA ARG A 123 4.80 -3.23 -15.53
C ARG A 123 3.33 -3.29 -15.95
N ARG A 124 2.96 -2.84 -17.16
CA ARG A 124 1.61 -3.04 -17.73
C ARG A 124 1.22 -4.52 -17.73
N GLU A 125 2.13 -5.40 -18.14
CA GLU A 125 1.88 -6.84 -18.20
C GLU A 125 1.74 -7.45 -16.79
N PHE A 126 2.61 -7.08 -15.84
CA PHE A 126 2.52 -7.56 -14.45
C PHE A 126 1.18 -7.18 -13.82
N LYS A 127 0.78 -5.91 -13.96
CA LYS A 127 -0.53 -5.40 -13.53
C LYS A 127 -1.66 -6.21 -14.16
N LYS A 128 -1.62 -6.39 -15.49
CA LYS A 128 -2.61 -7.15 -16.25
C LYS A 128 -2.71 -8.61 -15.80
N CYS A 129 -1.59 -9.27 -15.48
CA CYS A 129 -1.58 -10.64 -14.98
C CYS A 129 -2.25 -10.74 -13.60
N ARG A 130 -1.83 -9.90 -12.62
CA ARG A 130 -2.44 -9.84 -11.28
C ARG A 130 -3.94 -9.55 -11.37
N ASP A 131 -4.33 -8.56 -12.16
CA ASP A 131 -5.73 -8.13 -12.29
C ASP A 131 -6.59 -9.14 -13.09
N THR A 132 -5.98 -10.14 -13.75
CA THR A 132 -6.67 -11.18 -14.55
C THR A 132 -6.68 -12.56 -13.87
N SER A 133 -5.72 -12.89 -13.01
CA SER A 133 -5.57 -14.22 -12.39
C SER A 133 -6.86 -14.70 -11.72
N PHE A 134 -7.39 -13.91 -10.79
CA PHE A 134 -8.62 -14.19 -10.05
C PHE A 134 -9.86 -14.27 -10.96
N LYS A 135 -9.91 -13.45 -12.02
CA LYS A 135 -10.98 -13.50 -13.04
C LYS A 135 -10.99 -14.85 -13.78
N TYR A 136 -9.82 -15.38 -14.13
CA TYR A 136 -9.73 -16.70 -14.76
C TYR A 136 -10.05 -17.84 -13.78
N ILE A 137 -9.68 -17.75 -12.50
CA ILE A 137 -10.10 -18.70 -11.46
C ILE A 137 -11.64 -18.75 -11.37
N ASN A 138 -12.31 -17.59 -11.25
CA ASN A 138 -13.76 -17.50 -11.15
C ASN A 138 -14.51 -17.94 -12.42
N MET A 139 -13.86 -17.87 -13.59
CA MET A 139 -14.38 -18.41 -14.86
C MET A 139 -14.07 -19.91 -15.04
N HIS A 140 -13.50 -20.59 -14.04
CA HIS A 140 -12.98 -21.96 -14.10
C HIS A 140 -11.92 -22.20 -15.19
N ARG A 141 -11.27 -21.13 -15.67
CA ARG A 141 -10.19 -21.11 -16.68
C ARG A 141 -8.83 -21.33 -16.01
N VAL A 142 -8.73 -22.43 -15.26
CA VAL A 142 -7.65 -22.65 -14.29
C VAL A 142 -6.29 -22.93 -14.94
N LYS A 143 -6.26 -23.30 -16.23
CA LYS A 143 -5.00 -23.36 -16.99
C LYS A 143 -4.49 -21.95 -17.26
N GLU A 144 -5.31 -21.10 -17.87
CA GLU A 144 -4.92 -19.73 -18.24
C GLU A 144 -4.63 -18.88 -16.99
N ALA A 145 -5.32 -19.14 -15.88
CA ALA A 145 -4.97 -18.57 -14.57
C ALA A 145 -3.53 -18.95 -14.15
N TYR A 146 -3.14 -20.22 -14.31
CA TYR A 146 -1.79 -20.68 -14.02
C TYR A 146 -0.75 -20.02 -14.94
N ASP A 147 -1.05 -19.95 -16.23
CA ASP A 147 -0.15 -19.40 -17.24
C ASP A 147 0.10 -17.89 -16.99
N VAL A 148 -0.92 -17.09 -16.61
CA VAL A 148 -0.71 -15.66 -16.25
C VAL A 148 0.01 -15.49 -14.90
N CYS A 149 -0.25 -16.33 -13.90
CA CYS A 149 0.46 -16.26 -12.61
C CYS A 149 1.95 -16.64 -12.74
N LEU A 150 2.30 -17.55 -13.65
CA LEU A 150 3.71 -17.83 -13.96
C LEU A 150 4.39 -16.65 -14.65
N ARG A 151 3.71 -15.95 -15.56
CA ARG A 151 4.23 -14.74 -16.20
C ARG A 151 4.40 -13.59 -15.19
N GLN A 152 3.46 -13.45 -14.26
CA GLN A 152 3.54 -12.52 -13.13
C GLN A 152 4.76 -12.79 -12.23
N LEU A 153 5.04 -14.06 -11.91
CA LEU A 153 6.23 -14.45 -11.15
C LEU A 153 7.53 -14.11 -11.91
N GLN A 154 7.61 -14.47 -13.20
CA GLN A 154 8.78 -14.13 -14.03
C GLN A 154 9.03 -12.62 -14.10
N LEU A 155 7.97 -11.81 -14.12
CA LEU A 155 8.06 -10.35 -14.07
C LEU A 155 8.50 -9.83 -12.69
N ALA A 156 8.02 -10.42 -11.58
CA ALA A 156 8.53 -10.10 -10.24
C ALA A 156 10.04 -10.40 -10.13
N GLU A 157 10.48 -11.54 -10.67
CA GLU A 157 11.90 -11.94 -10.69
C GLU A 157 12.78 -10.99 -11.53
N THR A 158 12.27 -10.47 -12.66
CA THR A 158 13.05 -9.69 -13.63
C THR A 158 12.88 -8.18 -13.52
N GLU A 159 11.68 -7.65 -13.73
CA GLU A 159 11.36 -6.21 -13.71
C GLU A 159 11.51 -5.61 -12.30
N PHE A 160 11.16 -6.40 -11.27
CA PHE A 160 11.26 -5.99 -9.87
C PHE A 160 12.45 -6.65 -9.15
N ARG A 161 13.38 -7.30 -9.88
CA ARG A 161 14.60 -7.94 -9.35
C ARG A 161 14.35 -8.86 -8.14
N ALA A 162 13.26 -9.60 -8.16
CA ALA A 162 12.77 -10.46 -7.08
C ALA A 162 12.48 -9.74 -5.74
N ASP A 163 12.07 -8.46 -5.77
CA ASP A 163 11.59 -7.72 -4.60
C ASP A 163 10.53 -8.55 -3.83
N PRO A 164 10.75 -8.88 -2.54
CA PRO A 164 9.82 -9.70 -1.76
C PRO A 164 8.39 -9.13 -1.66
N THR A 165 8.21 -7.80 -1.82
CA THR A 165 6.89 -7.16 -1.90
C THR A 165 6.13 -7.48 -3.21
N MET A 166 6.82 -7.90 -4.27
CA MET A 166 6.23 -8.37 -5.52
C MET A 166 6.16 -9.91 -5.58
N MET A 167 7.19 -10.59 -5.05
CA MET A 167 7.27 -12.06 -5.04
C MET A 167 6.17 -12.69 -4.18
N HIS A 168 5.84 -12.16 -3.00
CA HIS A 168 4.75 -12.74 -2.19
C HIS A 168 3.37 -12.61 -2.86
N LEU A 169 3.14 -11.56 -3.66
CA LEU A 169 1.89 -11.40 -4.44
C LEU A 169 1.80 -12.46 -5.54
N ALA A 170 2.86 -12.65 -6.32
CA ALA A 170 2.91 -13.69 -7.36
C ALA A 170 2.76 -15.10 -6.77
N TYR A 171 3.39 -15.38 -5.61
CA TYR A 171 3.23 -16.66 -4.92
C TYR A 171 1.84 -16.84 -4.29
N ASN A 172 1.19 -15.78 -3.79
CA ASN A 172 -0.21 -15.84 -3.35
C ASN A 172 -1.15 -16.22 -4.51
N ASP A 173 -0.99 -15.60 -5.66
CA ASP A 173 -1.85 -15.84 -6.82
C ASP A 173 -1.59 -17.25 -7.40
N LEU A 174 -0.35 -17.75 -7.35
CA LEU A 174 -0.01 -19.14 -7.65
C LEU A 174 -0.58 -20.14 -6.62
N PHE A 175 -0.63 -19.79 -5.33
CA PHE A 175 -1.31 -20.58 -4.29
C PHE A 175 -2.81 -20.68 -4.59
N GLN A 176 -3.48 -19.57 -4.94
CA GLN A 176 -4.91 -19.56 -5.26
C GLN A 176 -5.23 -20.47 -6.47
N VAL A 177 -4.40 -20.40 -7.52
CA VAL A 177 -4.52 -21.33 -8.65
C VAL A 177 -4.25 -22.78 -8.25
N ALA A 178 -3.27 -23.05 -7.38
CA ALA A 178 -2.99 -24.40 -6.89
C ALA A 178 -4.17 -24.98 -6.06
N ALA A 179 -4.83 -24.15 -5.25
CA ALA A 179 -6.02 -24.49 -4.48
C ALA A 179 -7.20 -24.79 -5.42
N ALA A 180 -7.43 -23.97 -6.45
CA ALA A 180 -8.43 -24.22 -7.48
C ALA A 180 -8.17 -25.52 -8.26
N LYS A 181 -6.90 -25.89 -8.49
CA LYS A 181 -6.47 -27.18 -9.08
C LYS A 181 -6.53 -28.35 -8.08
N ARG A 182 -6.88 -28.12 -6.81
CA ARG A 182 -6.84 -29.08 -5.69
C ARG A 182 -5.48 -29.79 -5.52
N ASN A 183 -4.39 -29.15 -5.95
CA ASN A 183 -3.05 -29.73 -5.90
C ASN A 183 -2.36 -29.37 -4.59
N GLY A 184 -2.52 -30.22 -3.57
CA GLY A 184 -1.98 -29.99 -2.21
C GLY A 184 -0.47 -29.74 -2.15
N SER A 185 0.32 -30.34 -3.05
CA SER A 185 1.77 -30.12 -3.12
C SER A 185 2.11 -28.71 -3.60
N LEU A 186 1.46 -28.25 -4.68
CA LEU A 186 1.63 -26.87 -5.16
C LEU A 186 1.04 -25.84 -4.19
N VAL A 187 -0.08 -26.16 -3.52
CA VAL A 187 -0.65 -25.34 -2.44
C VAL A 187 0.39 -25.07 -1.37
N MET A 188 0.98 -26.12 -0.78
CA MET A 188 1.98 -25.95 0.27
C MET A 188 3.24 -25.24 -0.23
N LYS A 189 3.73 -25.56 -1.43
CA LYS A 189 4.90 -24.90 -2.03
C LYS A 189 4.69 -23.38 -2.13
N TYR A 190 3.63 -22.94 -2.81
CA TYR A 190 3.42 -21.52 -3.08
C TYR A 190 3.02 -20.74 -1.82
N LEU A 191 2.25 -21.36 -0.91
CA LEU A 191 1.93 -20.78 0.39
C LEU A 191 3.17 -20.56 1.27
N GLN A 192 4.10 -21.51 1.30
CA GLN A 192 5.37 -21.37 2.04
C GLN A 192 6.26 -20.29 1.43
N LEU A 193 6.35 -20.21 0.09
CA LEU A 193 7.11 -19.16 -0.60
C LEU A 193 6.51 -17.76 -0.38
N ALA A 194 5.18 -17.64 -0.39
CA ALA A 194 4.49 -16.39 -0.04
C ALA A 194 4.78 -16.00 1.42
N TYR A 195 4.67 -16.94 2.36
CA TYR A 195 4.97 -16.70 3.78
C TYR A 195 6.41 -16.25 4.02
N GLN A 196 7.39 -16.90 3.38
CA GLN A 196 8.81 -16.54 3.46
C GLN A 196 9.07 -15.10 2.96
N ASN A 197 8.43 -14.69 1.86
CA ASN A 197 8.58 -13.34 1.34
C ASN A 197 7.88 -12.30 2.24
N CYS A 198 6.67 -12.58 2.76
CA CYS A 198 6.01 -11.72 3.75
C CYS A 198 6.85 -11.55 5.04
N MET A 199 7.48 -12.62 5.52
CA MET A 199 8.43 -12.56 6.64
C MET A 199 9.64 -11.65 6.35
N TYR A 200 10.08 -11.58 5.09
CA TYR A 200 11.23 -10.78 4.66
C TYR A 200 10.89 -9.29 4.52
N CYS A 201 9.78 -8.93 3.88
CA CYS A 201 9.41 -7.51 3.67
C CYS A 201 8.58 -6.89 4.80
N TYR A 202 7.70 -7.65 5.44
CA TYR A 202 6.76 -7.12 6.44
C TYR A 202 7.08 -7.56 7.88
N GLY A 203 7.93 -8.58 8.05
CA GLY A 203 8.28 -9.14 9.35
C GLY A 203 7.17 -9.98 10.00
N PRO A 204 7.47 -10.67 11.12
CA PRO A 204 6.56 -11.63 11.76
C PRO A 204 5.33 -11.00 12.43
N LYS A 205 5.35 -9.69 12.68
CA LYS A 205 4.30 -8.95 13.41
C LYS A 205 3.31 -8.23 12.51
N SER A 206 3.48 -8.29 11.19
CA SER A 206 2.53 -7.66 10.28
C SER A 206 1.24 -8.45 10.21
N ASP A 207 0.13 -7.74 10.34
CA ASP A 207 -1.21 -8.06 9.83
C ASP A 207 -1.21 -9.03 8.64
N ILE A 208 -0.40 -8.77 7.60
CA ILE A 208 -0.29 -9.59 6.38
C ILE A 208 0.40 -10.93 6.68
N THR A 209 1.58 -10.90 7.28
CA THR A 209 2.40 -12.08 7.59
C THR A 209 1.68 -13.03 8.55
N MET A 210 0.97 -12.50 9.55
CA MET A 210 0.21 -13.31 10.51
C MET A 210 -0.98 -14.02 9.87
N ARG A 211 -1.67 -13.40 8.90
CA ARG A 211 -2.74 -14.03 8.12
C ARG A 211 -2.20 -15.20 7.29
N VAL A 212 -1.09 -15.01 6.56
CA VAL A 212 -0.47 -16.11 5.79
C VAL A 212 0.05 -17.21 6.74
N ALA A 213 0.63 -16.86 7.89
CA ALA A 213 1.09 -17.82 8.90
C ALA A 213 -0.03 -18.66 9.52
N ALA A 214 -1.25 -18.12 9.65
CA ALA A 214 -2.41 -18.90 10.08
C ALA A 214 -2.81 -19.93 9.01
N ILE A 215 -2.75 -19.55 7.74
CA ILE A 215 -3.08 -20.42 6.59
C ILE A 215 -2.01 -21.52 6.40
N VAL A 216 -0.73 -21.23 6.69
CA VAL A 216 0.33 -22.26 6.75
C VAL A 216 0.05 -23.32 7.83
N LYS A 217 -0.64 -22.97 8.93
CA LYS A 217 -0.97 -23.89 10.03
C LYS A 217 -2.22 -24.73 9.76
N ASP A 218 -3.25 -24.15 9.12
CA ASP A 218 -4.43 -24.88 8.63
C ASP A 218 -4.74 -24.51 7.16
N PRO A 219 -4.13 -25.24 6.21
CA PRO A 219 -4.35 -25.04 4.77
C PRO A 219 -5.71 -25.54 4.26
N GLN A 220 -6.54 -26.19 5.09
CA GLN A 220 -7.81 -26.78 4.67
C GLN A 220 -9.04 -26.00 5.16
N SER A 221 -8.88 -25.07 6.11
CA SER A 221 -9.97 -24.17 6.51
C SER A 221 -10.54 -23.38 5.31
N SER A 222 -11.87 -23.31 5.20
CA SER A 222 -12.54 -22.58 4.11
C SER A 222 -12.24 -21.07 4.13
N ALA A 223 -11.98 -20.52 5.31
CA ALA A 223 -11.55 -19.14 5.50
C ALA A 223 -10.15 -18.86 4.91
N ALA A 224 -9.24 -19.85 4.88
CA ALA A 224 -7.91 -19.68 4.28
C ALA A 224 -7.98 -19.44 2.78
N ILE A 225 -8.80 -20.23 2.07
CA ILE A 225 -8.93 -20.15 0.61
C ILE A 225 -9.62 -18.84 0.20
N LEU A 226 -10.69 -18.45 0.91
CA LEU A 226 -11.47 -17.25 0.60
C LEU A 226 -10.81 -15.95 1.08
N GLY A 227 -10.13 -15.96 2.23
CA GLY A 227 -9.58 -14.76 2.87
C GLY A 227 -8.45 -14.09 2.07
N LEU A 228 -7.68 -14.86 1.29
CA LEU A 228 -6.62 -14.34 0.44
C LEU A 228 -7.16 -13.62 -0.83
N ALA A 229 -8.42 -13.86 -1.23
CA ALA A 229 -9.01 -13.27 -2.43
C ALA A 229 -9.47 -11.81 -2.29
N ALA A 230 -9.54 -11.28 -1.05
CA ALA A 230 -10.13 -9.97 -0.76
C ALA A 230 -9.20 -8.98 -0.01
N GLY A 231 -8.00 -9.42 0.42
CA GLY A 231 -7.21 -8.69 1.42
C GLY A 231 -5.79 -8.25 1.03
N PHE A 232 -5.23 -8.77 -0.07
CA PHE A 232 -3.78 -8.74 -0.32
C PHE A 232 -3.37 -7.73 -1.39
N GLY A 233 -3.90 -6.50 -1.27
CA GLY A 233 -3.26 -5.34 -1.89
C GLY A 233 -1.93 -5.04 -1.17
N PRO A 234 -0.95 -4.42 -1.86
CA PRO A 234 0.31 -4.00 -1.23
C PRO A 234 0.02 -3.05 -0.05
N CYS A 235 0.83 -3.17 1.01
CA CYS A 235 0.66 -2.54 2.32
C CYS A 235 -0.13 -1.21 2.29
N SER A 236 -1.42 -1.28 2.65
CA SER A 236 -2.41 -0.21 2.42
C SER A 236 -2.19 1.09 3.21
N GLY A 237 -1.16 1.15 4.06
CA GLY A 237 -0.68 2.35 4.76
C GLY A 237 0.16 3.30 3.89
N LEU A 238 -0.02 3.26 2.56
CA LEU A 238 0.54 4.18 1.56
C LEU A 238 -0.52 4.69 0.57
N ARG A 239 -1.82 4.59 0.92
CA ARG A 239 -2.79 5.48 0.27
C ARG A 239 -2.44 6.91 0.68
N GLY A 240 -2.01 7.73 -0.29
CA GLY A 240 -2.06 9.18 -0.22
C GLY A 240 -3.52 9.64 -0.22
N ALA A 241 -4.24 9.36 0.87
CA ALA A 241 -5.58 9.86 1.09
C ALA A 241 -5.51 11.38 1.06
N LYS A 242 -6.22 12.01 0.13
CA LYS A 242 -6.16 13.46 -0.04
C LYS A 242 -6.75 14.13 1.19
N PRO A 243 -6.02 15.03 1.89
CA PRO A 243 -6.63 15.84 2.93
C PRO A 243 -7.56 16.87 2.29
N SER A 244 -8.81 16.45 1.98
CA SER A 244 -9.93 17.35 1.71
C SER A 244 -10.40 18.05 3.00
N MET A 245 -9.44 18.49 3.82
CA MET A 245 -9.69 19.39 4.94
C MET A 245 -9.90 20.78 4.37
N VAL A 246 -11.15 21.05 4.01
CA VAL A 246 -11.64 22.40 3.72
C VAL A 246 -11.30 23.26 4.94
N VAL A 247 -10.28 24.11 4.79
CA VAL A 247 -9.89 25.06 5.82
C VAL A 247 -11.08 25.99 6.04
N PRO A 248 -11.69 26.03 7.24
CA PRO A 248 -12.80 26.95 7.48
C PRO A 248 -12.26 28.38 7.40
N GLU A 249 -12.69 29.14 6.39
CA GLU A 249 -12.29 30.52 6.23
C GLU A 249 -12.60 31.30 7.52
N ARG A 250 -11.58 31.97 8.08
CA ARG A 250 -11.76 32.83 9.27
C ARG A 250 -12.40 34.17 8.87
N GLY A 251 -13.60 34.10 8.28
CA GLY A 251 -14.31 35.19 7.60
C GLY A 251 -15.66 35.54 8.24
N THR A 252 -15.63 36.30 9.33
CA THR A 252 -16.68 37.27 9.75
C THR A 252 -18.16 36.94 9.47
N ASN A 253 -18.85 36.27 10.40
CA ASN A 253 -20.28 36.57 10.66
C ASN A 253 -20.80 36.03 12.02
N MET A 254 -20.42 36.67 13.14
CA MET A 254 -20.95 36.34 14.48
C MET A 254 -22.00 37.36 14.98
N GLN A 255 -23.02 37.63 14.18
CA GLN A 255 -24.23 38.35 14.60
C GLN A 255 -25.52 37.62 14.18
N LYS A 256 -26.60 37.81 14.95
CA LYS A 256 -27.98 37.31 14.74
C LYS A 256 -28.27 35.82 15.06
N ALA A 257 -28.03 35.41 16.31
CA ALA A 257 -28.68 34.23 16.91
C ALA A 257 -29.35 34.46 18.29
N LYS A 258 -29.47 35.72 18.76
CA LYS A 258 -30.22 36.05 20.00
C LYS A 258 -31.71 36.30 19.71
N LYS A 259 -32.55 35.25 19.69
CA LYS A 259 -33.98 35.27 20.11
C LYS A 259 -34.69 33.92 19.85
N LYS A 260 -34.87 33.10 20.91
CA LYS A 260 -36.11 32.35 21.26
C LYS A 260 -35.87 31.44 22.49
N LYS A 261 -36.16 31.97 23.69
CA LYS A 261 -36.46 31.19 24.90
C LYS A 261 -37.74 31.74 25.53
N GLY A 262 -38.62 30.85 25.98
CA GLY A 262 -39.67 31.15 26.96
C GLY A 262 -41.09 31.43 26.41
N LYS A 263 -42.06 30.78 27.10
CA LYS A 263 -43.54 30.82 26.98
C LYS A 263 -44.16 29.73 26.08
N GLY A 264 -44.87 28.73 26.63
CA GLY A 264 -45.05 28.44 28.06
C GLY A 264 -45.90 27.19 28.35
N GLN A 265 -45.83 26.67 29.58
CA GLN A 265 -46.68 25.56 30.06
C GLN A 265 -48.02 26.05 30.65
N ARG A 266 -49.10 25.33 30.34
CA ARG A 266 -50.38 25.14 31.08
C ARG A 266 -51.15 24.04 30.31
N ARG A 267 -51.98 23.15 30.85
CA ARG A 267 -52.21 22.48 32.16
C ARG A 267 -53.58 21.76 31.99
N ARG A 268 -53.60 20.42 31.98
CA ARG A 268 -54.69 19.49 32.41
C ARG A 268 -56.18 19.69 32.00
N GLY A 269 -56.75 18.64 31.41
CA GLY A 269 -58.18 18.22 31.37
C GLY A 269 -58.24 16.94 30.50
N ARG A 270 -58.74 15.78 30.93
CA ARG A 270 -60.15 15.36 31.18
C ARG A 270 -61.07 15.60 29.97
N ASN A 271 -61.76 14.61 29.41
CA ASN A 271 -61.82 13.15 29.70
C ASN A 271 -61.24 12.32 28.56
#